data_AF-A0A6A0H6B5-F1
#
_entry.id   AF-A0A6A0H6B5-F1
#
_cell.length_a   1.000
_cell.length_b   1.000
_cell.length_c   1.000
_cell.angle_alpha   90.00
_cell.angle_beta   90.00
_cell.angle_gamma   90.00
#
_symmetry.space_group_name_H-M   'P 1'
#
loop_
_entity.id
_entity.type
_entity.pdbx_description
1 polymer ?
#
loop_
_entity_poly.entity_id
_entity_poly.type
_entity_poly.pdbx_seq_one_letter_code
_entity_poly.pdbx_strand_id
1 'polypeptide(L)' 'MVSTVYHPVGTCKMAPASDPMGVVDHALRVRGVSGLRVADASIMPVIVAGNTNAAAIMIGEKAADIIKQDWLITIPLL' A
#
# COMPACT_ATOMS: atom_id res chain seq x y z
N MET A 1 9.78 -30.75 8.25
CA MET A 1 9.31 -30.21 6.96
C MET A 1 9.01 -28.73 7.17
N VAL A 2 9.58 -27.83 6.37
CA VAL A 2 9.29 -26.38 6.44
C VAL A 2 8.25 -26.07 5.38
N SER A 3 7.21 -25.31 5.74
CA SER A 3 6.16 -24.86 4.82
C SER A 3 5.89 -23.37 5.04
N THR A 4 5.35 -22.72 4.03
CA THR A 4 4.77 -21.39 4.20
C THR A 4 3.51 -21.46 5.06
N VAL A 5 3.18 -20.33 5.68
CA VAL A 5 1.87 -20.06 6.31
C VAL A 5 1.00 -19.15 5.44
N TYR A 6 1.38 -18.97 4.17
CA TYR A 6 0.62 -18.22 3.16
C TYR A 6 0.47 -16.72 3.46
N HIS A 7 1.50 -16.10 4.03
CA HIS A 7 1.56 -14.65 4.29
C HIS A 7 2.64 -13.93 3.44
N PRO A 8 2.58 -13.98 2.09
CA PRO A 8 3.51 -13.24 1.24
C PRO A 8 3.24 -11.73 1.33
N VAL A 9 4.31 -10.92 1.39
CA VAL A 9 4.26 -9.45 1.48
C VAL A 9 5.49 -8.82 0.80
N GLY A 10 5.48 -7.51 0.63
CA GLY A 10 6.71 -6.72 0.36
C GLY A 10 7.22 -6.64 -1.08
N THR A 11 6.55 -7.24 -2.06
CA THR A 11 6.96 -7.19 -3.48
C THR A 11 6.80 -5.81 -4.12
N CYS A 12 5.97 -4.93 -3.56
CA CYS A 12 5.77 -3.54 -3.98
C CYS A 12 6.04 -2.57 -2.82
N LYS A 13 7.13 -2.78 -2.09
CA LYS A 13 7.52 -2.06 -0.87
C LYS A 13 7.21 -0.55 -0.91
N MET A 14 6.42 -0.09 0.05
CA MET A 14 6.29 1.33 0.41
C MET A 14 7.57 1.79 1.11
N ALA A 15 8.22 2.83 0.60
CA ALA A 15 9.48 3.31 1.16
C ALA A 15 9.66 4.82 0.99
N PRO A 16 10.59 5.45 1.75
CA PRO A 16 11.04 6.81 1.50
C PRO A 16 11.65 6.97 0.10
N ALA A 17 11.61 8.19 -0.47
CA ALA A 17 12.15 8.47 -1.80
C ALA A 17 13.66 8.16 -1.93
N SER A 18 14.40 8.20 -0.81
CA SER A 18 15.82 7.85 -0.75
C SER A 18 16.10 6.34 -0.87
N ASP A 19 15.09 5.49 -0.71
CA ASP A 19 15.24 4.04 -0.88
C ASP A 19 15.05 3.67 -2.37
N PRO A 20 16.11 3.26 -3.08
CA PRO A 20 16.03 2.93 -4.51
C PRO A 20 15.24 1.65 -4.79
N MET A 21 15.00 0.81 -3.77
CA MET A 21 14.21 -0.41 -3.89
C MET A 21 12.71 -0.18 -3.62
N GLY A 22 12.31 1.04 -3.25
CA GLY A 22 10.91 1.40 -3.03
C GLY A 22 10.10 1.42 -4.34
N VAL A 23 8.90 0.85 -4.31
CA VAL A 23 7.99 0.77 -5.47
C VAL A 23 6.88 1.80 -5.36
N VAL A 24 6.32 2.00 -4.17
CA VAL A 24 5.28 3.00 -3.91
C VAL A 24 5.73 4.06 -2.89
N ASP A 25 5.11 5.23 -2.97
CA ASP A 25 5.28 6.30 -1.97
C ASP A 25 4.29 6.14 -0.79
N HIS A 26 4.31 7.10 0.14
CA HIS A 26 3.44 7.09 1.33
C HIS A 26 1.94 7.26 1.01
N ALA A 27 1.60 7.68 -0.21
CA ALA A 27 0.23 7.80 -0.73
C ALA A 27 -0.14 6.60 -1.61
N LEU A 28 0.65 5.52 -1.55
CA LEU A 28 0.49 4.27 -2.29
C LEU A 28 0.62 4.42 -3.81
N ARG A 29 1.17 5.53 -4.29
CA ARG A 29 1.33 5.81 -5.73
C ARG A 29 2.56 5.08 -6.25
N VAL A 30 2.42 4.44 -7.40
CA VAL A 30 3.54 3.76 -8.07
C VAL A 30 4.52 4.81 -8.59
N ARG A 31 5.79 4.69 -8.21
CA ARG A 31 6.83 5.64 -8.61
C ARG A 31 7.00 5.62 -10.12
N GLY A 32 7.02 6.80 -10.73
CA GLY A 32 7.19 6.96 -12.18
C GLY A 32 5.95 6.63 -13.03
N VAL A 33 4.82 6.28 -12.41
CA VAL A 33 3.57 5.97 -13.13
C VAL A 33 2.42 6.84 -12.63
N SER A 34 1.79 7.58 -13.54
CA SER A 34 0.63 8.42 -13.21
C SER A 34 -0.64 7.60 -13.05
N GLY A 35 -1.48 7.95 -12.06
CA GLY A 35 -2.81 7.39 -11.91
C GLY A 35 -2.88 5.94 -11.40
N LEU A 36 -1.74 5.34 -11.03
CA LEU A 36 -1.67 3.97 -10.54
C LEU A 36 -1.29 3.92 -9.05
N ARG A 37 -1.99 3.08 -8.29
CA ARG A 37 -1.69 2.77 -6.88
C ARG A 37 -1.69 1.26 -6.65
N VAL A 38 -0.98 0.82 -5.61
CA VAL A 38 -1.04 -0.56 -5.11
C VAL A 38 -1.56 -0.53 -3.67
N ALA A 39 -2.62 -1.30 -3.39
CA ALA A 39 -3.30 -1.29 -2.10
C ALA A 39 -3.57 -2.72 -1.61
N ASP A 40 -2.50 -3.44 -1.29
CA ASP A 40 -2.56 -4.80 -0.74
C ASP A 40 -1.31 -5.08 0.12
N ALA A 41 -1.12 -6.33 0.55
CA ALA A 41 0.00 -6.71 1.40
C ALA A 41 1.39 -6.59 0.75
N SER A 42 1.48 -6.45 -0.57
CA SER A 42 2.75 -6.24 -1.27
C SER A 42 3.45 -4.95 -0.87
N ILE A 43 2.71 -3.94 -0.37
CA ILE A 43 3.28 -2.65 0.02
C ILE A 43 3.98 -2.68 1.38
N MET A 44 3.78 -3.72 2.19
CA MET A 44 4.38 -3.81 3.52
C MET A 44 5.91 -3.91 3.41
N PRO A 45 6.70 -2.95 3.93
CA PRO A 45 8.16 -3.01 3.83
C PRO A 45 8.78 -4.14 4.64
N VAL A 46 8.10 -4.57 5.69
CA VAL A 46 8.45 -5.70 6.56
C VAL A 46 7.15 -6.40 6.93
N ILE A 47 7.16 -7.73 6.99
CA ILE A 47 5.99 -8.50 7.43
C ILE A 47 5.58 -8.11 8.85
N VAL A 48 4.29 -7.93 9.07
CA VAL A 48 3.73 -7.69 10.41
C VAL A 48 3.78 -8.97 11.25
N ALA A 49 3.88 -8.83 12.56
CA ALA A 49 3.74 -9.98 13.46
C ALA A 49 2.29 -10.49 13.44
N GLY A 50 2.09 -11.80 13.25
CA GLY A 50 0.78 -12.44 13.18
C GLY A 50 0.25 -12.64 11.76
N ASN A 51 -1.06 -12.85 11.63
CA ASN A 51 -1.71 -13.13 10.36
C ASN A 51 -1.93 -11.85 9.55
N THR A 52 -1.62 -11.89 8.25
CA THR A 52 -1.62 -10.67 7.41
C THR A 52 -3.00 -10.23 6.95
N ASN A 53 -4.06 -11.02 7.17
CA ASN A 53 -5.42 -10.69 6.73
C ASN A 53 -5.90 -9.33 7.27
N ALA A 54 -5.80 -9.13 8.59
CA ALA A 54 -6.22 -7.86 9.21
C ALA A 54 -5.42 -6.67 8.70
N ALA A 55 -4.11 -6.85 8.49
CA ALA A 55 -3.25 -5.80 7.96
C ALA A 55 -3.57 -5.49 6.49
N ALA A 56 -3.88 -6.49 5.66
CA ALA A 56 -4.31 -6.29 4.27
C ALA A 56 -5.63 -5.51 4.19
N ILE A 57 -6.61 -5.85 5.03
CA ILE A 57 -7.88 -5.11 5.14
C ILE A 57 -7.60 -3.64 5.51
N MET A 58 -6.77 -3.40 6.53
CA MET A 58 -6.42 -2.04 6.96
C MET A 58 -5.69 -1.22 5.89
N ILE A 59 -4.85 -1.85 5.07
CA ILE A 59 -4.22 -1.19 3.92
C ILE A 59 -5.30 -0.74 2.92
N GLY A 60 -6.28 -1.61 2.63
CA GLY A 60 -7.42 -1.28 1.78
C GLY A 60 -8.24 -0.10 2.32
N GLU A 61 -8.59 -0.12 3.61
CA GLU A 61 -9.31 0.98 4.28
C GLU A 61 -8.53 2.30 4.18
N LYS A 62 -7.23 2.27 4.48
CA LYS A 62 -6.41 3.48 4.41
C LYS A 62 -6.26 3.99 2.98
N ALA A 63 -6.14 3.09 2.00
CA ALA A 63 -6.10 3.45 0.60
C ALA A 63 -7.39 4.12 0.15
N ALA A 64 -8.55 3.62 0.60
CA ALA A 64 -9.85 4.22 0.31
C ALA A 64 -9.93 5.66 0.84
N ASP A 65 -9.44 5.92 2.05
CA ASP A 65 -9.39 7.29 2.60
C ASP A 65 -8.46 8.22 1.81
N ILE A 66 -7.27 7.75 1.43
CA ILE A 66 -6.33 8.53 0.60
C ILE A 66 -6.97 8.88 -0.74
N ILE A 67 -7.63 7.92 -1.39
CA ILE A 67 -8.32 8.13 -2.65
C ILE A 67 -9.47 9.12 -2.48
N LYS A 68 -10.32 8.96 -1.45
CA LYS A 68 -11.38 9.93 -1.15
C LYS A 68 -10.80 11.34 -0.95
N GLN A 69 -9.69 11.49 -0.23
CA GLN A 69 -9.03 12.79 -0.05
C GLN A 69 -8.54 13.37 -1.38
N ASP A 70 -7.86 12.58 -2.21
CA ASP A 70 -7.32 13.05 -3.49
C ASP A 70 -8.41 13.41 -4.52
N TRP A 71 -9.58 12.74 -4.49
CA TRP A 71 -10.62 12.87 -5.52
C TRP A 71 -11.87 13.65 -5.08
N LEU A 72 -12.23 13.64 -3.79
CA LEU A 72 -13.43 14.31 -3.27
C LEU A 72 -13.17 15.73 -2.76
N ILE A 73 -11.91 16.10 -2.47
CA ILE A 73 -11.55 17.52 -2.20
C ILE A 73 -11.69 18.36 -3.49
N THR A 74 -11.68 17.74 -4.67
CA THR A 74 -11.81 18.38 -5.97
C THR A 74 -13.25 18.62 -6.42
N ILE A 75 -14.26 18.16 -5.66
CA ILE A 75 -15.65 18.56 -5.88
C ILE A 75 -15.89 19.72 -4.90
N PRO A 76 -15.88 20.99 -5.33
CA PRO A 76 -16.55 22.00 -4.53
C PRO A 76 -17.98 21.51 -4.39
N LEU A 77 -18.44 21.36 -3.15
CA LEU A 77 -19.86 21.27 -2.85
C LEU A 77 -20.52 22.46 -3.55
N LEU A 78 -21.06 22.22 -4.75
CA LEU A 78 -22.08 23.05 -5.38
C LEU A 78 -23.41 22.73 -4.69
#